data_AF-A0A382WU54-F1
#
_entry.id   AF-A0A382WU54-F1
#
_cell.length_a   1.000
_cell.length_b   1.000
_cell.length_c   1.000
_cell.angle_alpha   90.00
_cell.angle_beta   90.00
_cell.angle_gamma   90.00
#
_symmetry.space_group_name_H-M   'P 1'
#
loop_
_entity.id
_entity.type
_entity.pdbx_description
1 polymer ?
#
loop_
_entity_poly.entity_id
_entity_poly.type
_entity_poly.pdbx_seq_one_letter_code
_entity_poly.pdbx_strand_id
1 'polypeptide(L)'
;MSWNVIEHTTIYKERGLYSAHPTLVRAPDGDLLTFFHRSPDHQYSRHSHPLFDVRMCRSSDGGETWSPPRYVTSDPLGGILDFGTHTLADGSIFLHAS
;
A
#
# COMPACT_ATOMS: atom_id res chain seq x y z
N MET A 1 25.75 7.04 -13.95
CA MET A 1 24.52 6.22 -13.92
C MET A 1 23.35 7.13 -14.18
N SER A 2 22.56 6.85 -15.22
CA SER A 2 21.28 7.54 -15.48
C SER A 2 20.14 6.56 -15.24
N TRP A 3 19.07 7.03 -14.61
CA TRP A 3 17.84 6.26 -14.43
C TRP A 3 16.96 6.39 -15.67
N ASN A 4 16.39 5.28 -16.13
CA ASN A 4 15.41 5.25 -17.20
C ASN A 4 14.10 4.67 -16.66
N VAL A 5 12.98 5.33 -16.94
CA VAL A 5 11.65 4.78 -16.71
C VAL A 5 11.35 3.81 -17.86
N ILE A 6 11.16 2.54 -17.55
CA ILE A 6 10.86 1.50 -18.54
C ILE A 6 9.34 1.29 -18.72
N GLU A 7 8.55 1.57 -17.69
CA GLU A 7 7.10 1.35 -17.69
C GLU A 7 6.40 2.20 -16.62
N HIS A 8 5.12 2.50 -16.85
CA HIS A 8 4.20 3.02 -15.86
C HIS A 8 2.98 2.09 -15.76
N THR A 9 2.71 1.57 -14.57
CA THR A 9 1.51 0.77 -14.30
C THR A 9 0.69 1.36 -13.16
N THR A 10 -0.63 1.12 -13.18
CA THR A 10 -1.54 1.46 -12.07
C THR A 10 -1.84 0.19 -11.29
N ILE A 11 -1.33 0.10 -10.06
CA ILE A 11 -1.57 -1.04 -9.17
C ILE A 11 -2.99 -1.01 -8.59
N TYR A 12 -3.46 0.18 -8.20
CA TYR A 12 -4.77 0.35 -7.61
C TYR A 12 -5.35 1.73 -7.94
N LYS A 13 -6.63 1.74 -8.31
CA LYS A 13 -7.45 2.95 -8.46
C LYS A 13 -8.92 2.57 -8.31
N GLU A 14 -9.63 3.31 -7.47
CA GLU A 14 -11.06 3.12 -7.27
C GLU A 14 -11.75 4.48 -7.19
N ARG A 15 -12.89 4.62 -7.88
CA ARG A 15 -13.62 5.88 -7.93
C ARG A 15 -14.21 6.19 -6.56
N GLY A 16 -14.05 7.44 -6.11
CA GLY A 16 -14.58 7.89 -4.83
C GLY A 16 -13.74 7.48 -3.63
N LEU A 17 -12.56 6.89 -3.85
CA LEU A 17 -11.60 6.57 -2.81
C LEU A 17 -10.29 7.33 -3.05
N TYR A 18 -9.74 7.84 -1.96
CA TYR A 18 -8.43 8.45 -1.90
C TYR A 18 -7.43 7.38 -1.45
N SER A 19 -6.28 7.29 -2.13
CA SER A 19 -5.23 6.31 -1.81
C SER A 19 -3.86 6.94 -1.98
N ALA A 20 -3.00 6.75 -0.99
CA ALA A 20 -1.70 7.41 -0.92
C ALA A 20 -0.74 6.67 0.01
N HIS A 21 0.49 7.19 0.09
CA HIS A 21 1.60 6.69 0.90
C HIS A 21 1.88 5.20 0.66
N PRO A 22 2.11 4.79 -0.60
CA PRO A 22 2.42 3.41 -0.87
C PRO A 22 3.79 3.03 -0.30
N THR A 23 3.89 1.83 0.26
CA THR A 23 5.14 1.18 0.63
C THR A 23 5.25 -0.13 -0.12
N LEU A 24 6.48 -0.55 -0.49
CA LEU A 24 6.71 -1.76 -1.28
C LEU A 24 7.76 -2.62 -0.58
N VAL A 25 7.43 -3.90 -0.39
CA VAL A 25 8.33 -4.88 0.21
C VAL A 25 8.32 -6.18 -0.58
N ARG A 26 9.47 -6.86 -0.60
CA ARG A 26 9.57 -8.22 -1.13
C ARG A 26 9.44 -9.21 0.04
N ALA A 27 8.42 -10.06 -0.03
CA ALA A 27 8.20 -11.14 0.93
C ALA A 27 9.24 -12.27 0.74
N PRO A 28 9.44 -13.14 1.74
CA PRO A 28 10.42 -14.23 1.65
C PRO A 28 10.17 -15.24 0.53
N ASP A 29 8.91 -15.39 0.11
CA ASP A 29 8.52 -16.24 -1.03
C ASP A 29 8.83 -15.61 -2.39
N GLY A 30 9.34 -14.37 -2.41
CA GLY A 30 9.72 -13.63 -3.60
C GLY A 30 8.67 -12.63 -4.06
N ASP A 31 7.46 -12.68 -3.50
CA ASP A 31 6.36 -11.85 -3.94
C ASP A 31 6.55 -10.39 -3.55
N LEU A 32 6.03 -9.50 -4.38
CA LEU A 32 5.97 -8.07 -4.09
C LEU A 32 4.64 -7.75 -3.40
N LEU A 33 4.70 -7.11 -2.25
CA LEU A 33 3.55 -6.60 -1.53
C LEU A 33 3.62 -5.08 -1.50
N THR A 34 2.59 -4.41 -2.02
CA THR A 34 2.43 -2.97 -1.83
C THR A 34 1.34 -2.71 -0.82
N PHE A 35 1.63 -1.88 0.18
CA PHE A 35 0.68 -1.44 1.20
C PHE A 35 0.40 0.03 0.97
N PHE A 36 -0.82 0.47 1.25
CA PHE A 36 -1.22 1.87 1.11
C PHE A 36 -2.42 2.13 1.97
N HIS A 37 -2.59 3.36 2.43
CA HIS A 37 -3.81 3.74 3.10
C HIS A 37 -4.91 4.12 2.12
N ARG A 38 -6.16 4.00 2.55
CA ARG A 38 -7.32 4.29 1.73
C ARG A 38 -8.46 4.87 2.57
N SER A 39 -9.12 5.89 2.03
CA SER A 39 -10.29 6.51 2.63
C SER A 39 -11.32 6.88 1.57
N PRO A 40 -12.56 7.24 1.94
CA PRO A 40 -13.43 8.01 1.06
C PRO A 40 -12.72 9.27 0.54
N ASP A 41 -12.93 9.58 -0.73
CA ASP A 41 -12.49 10.83 -1.35
C ASP A 41 -13.54 11.92 -1.16
N HIS A 42 -13.21 12.92 -0.36
CA HIS A 42 -14.07 14.08 -0.11
C HIS A 42 -13.84 15.23 -1.11
N GLN A 43 -13.03 15.03 -2.16
CA GLN A 43 -12.70 16.02 -3.18
C GLN A 43 -11.93 17.25 -2.65
N TYR A 44 -11.32 17.11 -1.47
CA TYR A 44 -10.38 18.08 -0.90
C TYR A 44 -9.08 17.36 -0.52
N SER A 45 -7.95 17.91 -0.93
CA SER A 45 -6.63 17.31 -0.71
C SER A 45 -6.24 17.38 0.77
N ARG A 46 -6.52 16.32 1.52
CA ARG A 46 -5.89 16.06 2.81
C ARG A 46 -5.25 14.69 2.80
N HIS A 47 -3.95 14.67 3.12
CA HIS A 47 -3.17 13.46 3.36
C HIS A 47 -3.45 12.81 4.74
N SER A 48 -4.53 13.25 5.40
CA SER A 48 -5.02 12.75 6.68
C SER A 48 -6.54 12.57 6.60
N HIS A 49 -7.04 11.42 7.08
CA HIS A 49 -8.46 11.10 7.08
C HIS A 49 -8.78 10.21 8.29
N PRO A 50 -9.85 10.49 9.05
CA PRO A 50 -10.20 9.70 10.25
C PRO A 50 -10.70 8.28 9.95
N LEU A 51 -10.95 7.96 8.68
CA LEU A 51 -11.38 6.64 8.21
C LEU A 51 -10.33 5.97 7.33
N PHE A 52 -9.04 6.31 7.49
CA PHE A 52 -8.01 5.58 6.78
C PHE A 52 -7.96 4.12 7.25
N ASP A 53 -8.14 3.20 6.31
CA ASP A 53 -7.75 1.80 6.46
C ASP A 53 -6.46 1.53 5.67
N VAL A 54 -5.77 0.44 5.99
CA VAL A 54 -4.63 -0.04 5.21
C VAL A 54 -5.09 -1.17 4.31
N ARG A 55 -4.70 -1.07 3.04
CA ARG A 55 -4.92 -2.07 2.00
C ARG A 55 -3.59 -2.58 1.47
N MET A 56 -3.64 -3.78 0.88
CA MET A 56 -2.48 -4.40 0.26
C MET A 56 -2.81 -5.06 -1.06
N CYS A 57 -1.97 -4.86 -2.07
CA CYS A 57 -1.98 -5.63 -3.32
C CYS A 57 -0.70 -6.48 -3.40
N ARG A 58 -0.81 -7.66 -4.01
CA ARG A 58 0.27 -8.65 -4.16
C ARG A 58 0.56 -8.90 -5.62
N SER A 59 1.84 -9.02 -5.97
CA SER A 59 2.30 -9.53 -7.25
C SER A 59 3.21 -10.74 -7.02
N SER A 60 2.95 -11.82 -7.76
CA SER A 60 3.74 -13.07 -7.74
C SER A 60 4.61 -13.21 -9.00
N ASP A 61 4.57 -12.24 -9.90
CA ASP A 61 5.22 -12.22 -11.21
C ASP A 61 6.18 -11.03 -11.37
N GLY A 62 6.72 -10.53 -10.25
CA GLY A 62 7.74 -9.48 -10.28
C GLY A 62 7.20 -8.07 -10.61
N GLY A 63 5.90 -7.87 -10.53
CA GLY A 63 5.23 -6.58 -10.70
C GLY A 63 4.45 -6.45 -12.01
N GLU A 64 4.42 -7.49 -12.85
CA GLU A 64 3.69 -7.50 -14.12
C GLU A 64 2.17 -7.45 -13.89
N THR A 65 1.66 -8.24 -12.94
CA THR A 65 0.25 -8.20 -12.54
C THR A 65 0.09 -8.10 -11.02
N TRP A 66 -1.04 -7.51 -10.61
CA TRP A 66 -1.34 -7.24 -9.20
C TRP A 66 -2.71 -7.78 -8.83
N SER A 67 -2.80 -8.36 -7.64
CA SER A 67 -4.08 -8.80 -7.07
C SER A 67 -5.00 -7.62 -6.78
N PRO A 68 -6.33 -7.84 -6.71
CA PRO A 68 -7.23 -6.89 -6.07
C PRO A 68 -6.77 -6.53 -4.64
N PRO A 69 -7.14 -5.35 -4.13
CA PRO A 69 -6.73 -4.91 -2.80
C PRO A 69 -7.37 -5.78 -1.71
N ARG A 70 -6.56 -6.19 -0.73
CA ARG A 70 -6.99 -6.88 0.48
C ARG A 70 -6.97 -5.93 1.66
N TYR A 71 -7.93 -6.05 2.56
CA TYR A 71 -7.91 -5.34 3.84
C TYR A 71 -6.77 -5.86 4.71
N VAL A 72 -6.03 -4.95 5.35
CA VAL A 72 -4.97 -5.27 6.31
C VAL A 72 -5.41 -4.89 7.72
N THR A 73 -5.70 -3.61 7.95
CA THR A 73 -6.09 -3.11 9.28
C THR A 73 -6.79 -1.74 9.20
N SER A 74 -7.46 -1.36 10.29
CA SER A 74 -8.05 -0.04 10.56
C SER A 74 -8.10 0.17 12.07
N ASP A 75 -8.06 1.41 12.54
CA ASP A 75 -8.27 1.72 13.95
C ASP A 75 -9.75 2.08 14.15
N PRO A 76 -10.48 1.42 15.06
CA PRO A 76 -11.88 1.78 15.36
C PRO A 76 -12.03 3.20 15.94
N LEU A 77 -10.95 3.82 16.43
CA LEU A 77 -10.94 5.14 17.06
C LEU A 77 -10.40 6.25 16.13
N GLY A 78 -9.91 5.92 14.94
CA GLY A 78 -9.30 6.89 14.03
C GLY A 78 -8.74 6.30 12.74
N GLY A 79 -8.10 7.15 11.94
CA GLY A 79 -7.46 6.70 10.70
C GLY A 79 -6.05 6.20 10.97
N ILE A 80 -5.70 5.05 10.39
CA ILE A 80 -4.33 4.53 10.42
C ILE A 80 -3.53 5.10 9.25
N LEU A 81 -2.32 5.57 9.54
CA LEU A 81 -1.33 5.92 8.54
C LEU A 81 -0.22 4.88 8.51
N ASP A 82 0.11 4.39 7.31
CA ASP A 82 1.32 3.60 7.07
C ASP A 82 2.47 4.55 6.68
N PHE A 83 3.61 4.39 7.36
CA PHE A 83 4.83 5.16 7.09
C PHE A 83 6.00 4.29 6.59
N GLY A 84 5.84 2.98 6.48
CA GLY A 84 6.93 2.10 6.08
C GLY A 84 6.65 0.62 6.29
N THR A 85 7.28 -0.21 5.45
CA THR A 85 7.26 -1.67 5.59
C THR A 85 8.68 -2.24 5.55
N HIS A 86 8.91 -3.26 6.39
CA HIS A 86 10.20 -3.94 6.46
C HIS A 86 10.01 -5.46 6.58
N THR A 87 10.78 -6.21 5.80
CA THR A 87 10.96 -7.64 6.06
C THR A 87 11.92 -7.82 7.23
N LEU A 88 11.48 -8.52 8.26
CA LEU A 88 12.29 -8.85 9.43
C LEU A 88 13.16 -10.09 9.16
N ALA A 89 14.13 -10.34 10.05
CA ALA A 89 15.09 -11.45 9.89
C ALA A 89 14.42 -12.84 9.90
N ASP A 90 13.26 -12.97 10.54
CA ASP A 90 12.47 -14.21 10.56
C ASP A 90 11.53 -14.36 9.34
N GLY A 91 11.58 -13.40 8.41
CA GLY A 91 10.74 -13.37 7.21
C GLY A 91 9.34 -12.77 7.42
N SER A 92 8.97 -12.39 8.63
CA SER A 92 7.75 -11.62 8.84
C SER A 92 7.88 -10.21 8.28
N ILE A 93 6.74 -9.55 8.04
CA ILE A 93 6.70 -8.17 7.54
C ILE A 93 6.16 -7.28 8.66
N PHE A 94 6.97 -6.28 9.04
CA PHE A 94 6.57 -5.22 9.93
C PHE A 94 5.98 -4.05 9.14
N LEU A 95 4.80 -3.60 9.54
CA LEU A 95 4.09 -2.46 8.99
C LEU A 95 4.06 -1.34 10.04
N HIS A 96 4.60 -0.17 9.70
CA HIS A 96 4.56 1.02 10.54
C HIS A 96 3.18 1.67 10.47
N ALA A 97 2.20 1.06 11.11
CA ALA A 97 0.83 1.54 11.20
C ALA A 97 0.57 2.23 12.55
N SER A 98 0.13 3.50 12.51
CA SER A 98 -0.31 4.27 13.69
C SER A 98 -1.62 4.99 13.43
#